data_AF-A0A4Z0BIE3-F1
#
_entry.id   AF-A0A4Z0BIE3-F1
#
_cell.length_a   1.000
_cell.length_b   1.000
_cell.length_c   1.000
_cell.angle_alpha   90.00
_cell.angle_beta   90.00
_cell.angle_gamma   90.00
#
_symmetry.space_group_name_H-M   'P 1'
#
loop_
_entity.id
_entity.type
_entity.pdbx_description
1 polymer ?
#
loop_
_entity_poly.entity_id
_entity_poly.type
_entity_poly.pdbx_seq_one_letter_code
_entity_poly.pdbx_strand_id
1 'polypeptide(L)'
;MPKMIMSIDGVVIKEIQITKDRTTLGRRPYNDVVIDNLAVSGEHAVVHMTAEGVFLEDLNSTNGTYVNGKAVKRQALQPEDVVEIGRYRIKYLAEAPAPGAQEQASAAPQAAAQPPASPQAFVKVLSGAATGREVPLVKVVTTLGKPGVAVAAITRRAHGFSVNHVDGELRLVLNGEPIGAEPVTLQAGDVLELAGTRMQFVQA
;
A
#
# COMPACT_ATOMS: atom_id res chain seq x y z
N MET A 1 -13.83 -4.34 12.41
CA MET A 1 -13.95 -2.86 12.55
C MET A 1 -12.89 -2.19 11.69
N PRO A 2 -13.20 -1.12 10.94
CA PRO A 2 -12.22 -0.45 10.10
C PRO A 2 -11.02 0.07 10.92
N LYS A 3 -9.84 -0.01 10.32
CA LYS A 3 -8.57 0.37 10.94
C LYS A 3 -7.84 1.41 10.11
N MET A 4 -7.05 2.25 10.77
CA MET A 4 -6.12 3.18 10.16
C MET A 4 -4.72 2.93 10.69
N ILE A 5 -3.77 2.72 9.78
CA ILE A 5 -2.36 2.56 10.12
C ILE A 5 -1.63 3.85 9.79
N MET A 6 -1.17 4.54 10.82
CA MET A 6 -0.39 5.76 10.68
C MET A 6 1.09 5.41 10.63
N SER A 7 1.76 5.96 9.62
CA SER A 7 3.18 5.82 9.38
C SER A 7 3.84 7.16 9.07
N ILE A 8 5.13 7.24 9.34
CA ILE A 8 5.99 8.38 9.04
C ILE A 8 7.28 7.83 8.44
N ASP A 9 7.70 8.34 7.29
CA ASP A 9 8.89 7.87 6.59
C ASP A 9 8.93 6.33 6.41
N GLY A 10 7.74 5.72 6.26
CA GLY A 10 7.58 4.26 6.11
C GLY A 10 7.57 3.46 7.41
N VAL A 11 7.83 4.09 8.56
CA VAL A 11 7.73 3.46 9.89
C VAL A 11 6.30 3.59 10.40
N VAL A 12 5.66 2.46 10.68
CA VAL A 12 4.35 2.45 11.36
C VAL A 12 4.55 2.92 12.80
N ILE A 13 3.83 3.99 13.17
CA ILE A 13 3.92 4.59 14.50
C ILE A 13 2.66 4.42 15.32
N LYS A 14 1.51 4.15 14.68
CA LYS A 14 0.25 3.96 15.40
C LYS A 14 -0.77 3.17 14.58
N GLU A 15 -1.45 2.23 15.22
CA GLU A 15 -2.69 1.62 14.71
C GLU A 15 -3.88 2.29 15.42
N ILE A 16 -4.87 2.75 14.66
CA ILE A 16 -6.09 3.39 15.15
C ILE A 16 -7.27 2.54 14.69
N GLN A 17 -8.11 2.11 15.63
CA GLN A 17 -9.40 1.50 15.30
C GLN A 17 -10.44 2.61 15.18
N ILE A 18 -11.18 2.62 14.06
CA ILE A 18 -12.29 3.55 13.87
C ILE A 18 -13.54 2.89 14.42
N THR A 19 -13.98 3.38 15.57
CA THR A 19 -15.15 2.86 16.30
C THR A 19 -16.25 3.89 16.47
N LYS A 20 -15.94 5.18 16.22
CA LYS A 20 -16.86 6.30 16.37
C LYS A 20 -17.37 6.76 15.01
N ASP A 21 -18.61 7.25 14.95
CA ASP A 21 -19.19 7.88 13.76
C ASP A 21 -18.39 9.11 13.31
N ARG A 22 -17.70 9.77 14.24
CA ARG A 22 -16.83 10.92 13.99
C ARG A 22 -15.51 10.74 14.73
N THR A 23 -14.42 10.67 13.97
CA THR A 23 -13.04 10.54 14.49
C THR A 23 -12.23 11.75 14.03
N THR A 24 -11.75 12.58 14.95
CA THR A 24 -10.98 13.79 14.61
C THR A 24 -9.47 13.53 14.53
N LEU A 25 -8.81 14.19 13.59
CA LEU A 25 -7.36 14.15 13.40
C LEU A 25 -6.77 15.55 13.50
N GLY A 26 -5.72 15.71 14.29
CA GLY A 26 -5.04 16.99 14.42
C GLY A 26 -3.94 17.02 15.46
N ARG A 27 -3.28 18.17 15.58
CA ARG A 27 -2.16 18.38 16.51
C ARG A 27 -2.59 18.51 17.97
N ARG A 28 -3.79 19.03 18.22
CA ARG A 28 -4.24 19.31 19.59
C ARG A 28 -4.59 18.02 20.33
N PRO A 29 -4.35 17.96 21.65
CA PRO A 29 -4.52 16.73 22.44
C PRO A 29 -5.98 16.30 22.62
N TYR A 30 -6.95 17.16 22.28
CA TYR A 30 -8.38 16.80 22.32
C TYR A 30 -8.86 16.01 21.08
N ASN A 31 -8.03 15.84 20.06
CA ASN A 31 -8.41 15.02 18.90
C ASN A 31 -8.34 13.53 19.24
N ASP A 32 -9.17 12.74 18.57
CA ASP A 32 -9.12 11.27 18.71
C ASP A 32 -7.78 10.70 18.22
N VAL A 33 -7.27 11.25 17.11
CA VAL A 33 -5.95 10.94 16.55
C VAL A 33 -5.06 12.16 16.66
N VAL A 34 -4.27 12.20 17.71
CA VAL A 34 -3.26 13.24 17.93
C VAL A 34 -2.02 12.98 17.07
N ILE A 35 -1.69 13.93 16.21
CA ILE A 35 -0.48 13.95 15.39
C ILE A 35 0.36 15.15 15.82
N ASP A 36 1.29 14.92 16.74
CA ASP A 36 2.11 15.99 17.31
C ASP A 36 3.19 16.46 16.32
N ASN A 37 2.77 17.38 15.44
CA ASN A 37 3.65 17.97 14.44
C ASN A 37 3.19 19.38 14.05
N LEU A 38 4.15 20.28 13.87
CA LEU A 38 3.88 21.68 13.50
C LEU A 38 3.21 21.83 12.13
N ALA A 39 3.43 20.90 11.21
CA ALA A 39 2.78 20.88 9.89
C ALA A 39 1.33 20.39 9.93
N VAL A 40 0.82 20.00 11.10
CA VAL A 40 -0.56 19.56 11.29
C VAL A 40 -1.34 20.63 12.06
N SER A 41 -2.52 20.94 11.56
CA SER A 41 -3.42 21.94 12.16
C SER A 41 -4.01 21.42 13.47
N GLY A 42 -4.46 22.33 14.33
CA GLY A 42 -5.03 21.97 15.63
C GLY A 42 -6.18 20.98 15.49
N GLU A 43 -7.09 21.27 14.58
CA GLU A 43 -8.07 20.35 13.98
C GLU A 43 -7.77 20.35 12.48
N HIS A 44 -7.36 19.22 11.93
CA HIS A 44 -6.85 19.15 10.56
C HIS A 44 -7.86 18.47 9.63
N ALA A 45 -8.31 17.28 10.03
CA ALA A 45 -9.29 16.53 9.28
C ALA A 45 -10.20 15.75 10.22
N VAL A 46 -11.32 15.31 9.70
CA VAL A 46 -12.27 14.45 10.40
C VAL A 46 -12.64 13.28 9.50
N VAL A 47 -12.70 12.11 10.10
CA VAL A 47 -13.20 10.90 9.46
C VAL A 47 -14.61 10.65 9.96
N HIS A 48 -15.55 10.63 9.02
CA HIS A 48 -16.94 10.29 9.23
C HIS A 48 -17.18 8.85 8.85
N MET A 49 -17.64 8.04 9.80
CA MET A 49 -18.13 6.69 9.55
C MET A 49 -19.65 6.76 9.51
N THR A 50 -20.24 6.45 8.36
CA THR A 50 -21.69 6.40 8.15
C THR A 50 -22.08 5.01 7.64
N ALA A 51 -23.38 4.74 7.54
CA ALA A 51 -23.88 3.50 6.95
C ALA A 51 -23.50 3.34 5.46
N GLU A 52 -23.22 4.45 4.77
CA GLU A 52 -22.84 4.47 3.35
C GLU A 52 -21.34 4.27 3.13
N GLY A 53 -20.52 4.42 4.18
CA GLY A 53 -19.08 4.22 4.12
C GLY A 53 -18.30 5.16 5.03
N VAL A 54 -16.98 5.23 4.78
CA VAL A 54 -16.08 6.11 5.52
C VAL A 54 -15.67 7.27 4.64
N PHE A 55 -15.82 8.50 5.14
CA PHE A 55 -15.48 9.72 4.44
C PHE A 55 -14.44 10.50 5.23
N LEU A 56 -13.47 11.07 4.53
CA LEU A 56 -12.52 12.02 5.07
C LEU A 56 -12.93 13.43 4.67
N GLU A 57 -12.94 14.35 5.62
CA GLU A 57 -13.19 15.77 5.41
C GLU A 57 -12.06 16.62 6.01
N ASP A 58 -11.51 17.53 5.21
CA ASP A 58 -10.50 18.51 5.64
C ASP A 58 -11.19 19.70 6.33
N LEU A 59 -10.74 20.05 7.53
CA LEU A 59 -11.29 21.13 8.33
C LEU A 59 -10.58 22.47 8.06
N ASN A 60 -10.38 22.79 6.77
CA ASN A 60 -9.62 23.94 6.31
C ASN A 60 -8.20 23.97 6.90
N SER A 61 -7.50 22.85 6.77
CA SER A 61 -6.14 22.77 7.29
C SER A 61 -5.17 23.67 6.52
N THR A 62 -4.08 24.05 7.18
CA THR A 62 -3.10 25.00 6.63
C THR A 62 -2.31 24.40 5.47
N ASN A 63 -1.96 23.12 5.57
CA ASN A 63 -1.16 22.41 4.55
C ASN A 63 -2.01 21.52 3.64
N GLY A 64 -3.33 21.46 3.86
CA GLY A 64 -4.23 20.60 3.12
C GLY A 64 -4.13 19.12 3.52
N THR A 65 -5.22 18.41 3.23
CA THR A 65 -5.29 16.95 3.33
C THR A 65 -5.24 16.34 1.94
N TYR A 66 -4.44 15.30 1.76
CA TYR A 66 -4.29 14.63 0.47
C TYR A 66 -4.72 13.17 0.59
N VAL A 67 -5.32 12.63 -0.46
CA VAL A 67 -5.62 11.20 -0.58
C VAL A 67 -5.00 10.71 -1.87
N ASN A 68 -4.10 9.74 -1.76
CA ASN A 68 -3.31 9.23 -2.89
C ASN A 68 -2.63 10.36 -3.70
N GLY A 69 -2.08 11.36 -3.00
CA GLY A 69 -1.40 12.52 -3.61
C GLY A 69 -2.32 13.62 -4.16
N LYS A 70 -3.64 13.50 -4.06
CA LYS A 70 -4.59 14.54 -4.52
C LYS A 70 -5.15 15.31 -3.34
N ALA A 71 -5.06 16.64 -3.39
CA ALA A 71 -5.65 17.51 -2.36
C ALA A 71 -7.18 17.37 -2.38
N VAL A 72 -7.78 17.12 -1.22
CA VAL A 72 -9.22 16.91 -1.10
C VAL A 72 -9.81 17.72 0.04
N LYS A 73 -11.05 18.18 -0.16
CA LYS A 73 -11.87 18.77 0.90
C LYS A 73 -12.77 17.74 1.57
N ARG A 74 -13.39 16.87 0.76
CA ARG A 74 -14.20 15.76 1.24
C ARG A 74 -14.10 14.62 0.24
N GLN A 75 -13.81 13.41 0.70
CA GLN A 75 -13.67 12.22 -0.14
C GLN A 75 -14.09 10.95 0.60
N ALA A 76 -14.78 10.05 -0.10
CA ALA A 76 -15.01 8.69 0.38
C ALA A 76 -13.70 7.90 0.36
N LEU A 77 -13.30 7.34 1.49
CA LEU A 77 -12.11 6.52 1.62
C LEU A 77 -12.40 5.10 1.18
N GLN A 78 -11.62 4.61 0.22
CA GLN A 78 -11.64 3.24 -0.22
C GLN A 78 -10.60 2.42 0.56
N PRO A 79 -10.84 1.11 0.77
CA PRO A 79 -9.87 0.24 1.41
C PRO A 79 -8.51 0.38 0.71
N GLU A 80 -7.45 0.47 1.51
CA GLU A 80 -6.07 0.71 1.10
C GLU A 80 -5.69 2.13 0.71
N ASP A 81 -6.64 3.08 0.68
CA ASP A 81 -6.32 4.48 0.43
C ASP A 81 -5.34 5.03 1.46
N VAL A 82 -4.41 5.85 0.96
CA VAL A 82 -3.42 6.54 1.79
C VAL A 82 -3.79 8.00 1.90
N VAL A 83 -4.10 8.42 3.12
CA VAL A 83 -4.29 9.82 3.49
C VAL A 83 -2.95 10.41 3.89
N GLU A 84 -2.56 11.52 3.30
CA GLU A 84 -1.34 12.25 3.63
C GLU A 84 -1.68 13.57 4.30
N ILE A 85 -1.06 13.79 5.46
CA ILE A 85 -1.19 14.99 6.29
C ILE A 85 0.23 15.43 6.64
N GLY A 86 0.75 16.43 5.93
CA GLY A 86 2.17 16.79 5.99
C GLY A 86 3.06 15.59 5.62
N ARG A 87 3.91 15.15 6.56
CA ARG A 87 4.78 13.97 6.38
C ARG A 87 4.17 12.63 6.83
N TYR A 88 2.96 12.67 7.37
CA TYR A 88 2.30 11.49 7.92
C TYR A 88 1.44 10.83 6.85
N ARG A 89 1.52 9.50 6.79
CA ARG A 89 0.74 8.67 5.88
C ARG A 89 -0.16 7.74 6.68
N ILE A 90 -1.46 7.86 6.49
CA ILE A 90 -2.48 7.08 7.20
C ILE A 90 -3.15 6.18 6.16
N LYS A 91 -2.86 4.88 6.22
CA LYS A 91 -3.49 3.88 5.36
C LYS A 91 -4.82 3.45 5.97
N TYR A 92 -5.91 3.60 5.23
CA TYR A 92 -7.22 3.10 5.61
C TYR A 92 -7.34 1.61 5.26
N LEU A 93 -7.82 0.81 6.19
CA LEU A 93 -8.10 -0.61 6.02
C LEU A 93 -9.56 -0.84 6.43
N ALA A 94 -10.42 -1.07 5.44
CA ALA A 94 -11.78 -1.51 5.75
C ALA A 94 -11.72 -2.98 6.16
N GLU A 95 -12.24 -3.29 7.35
CA GLU A 95 -12.62 -4.66 7.66
C GLU A 95 -14.03 -4.82 7.10
N ALA A 96 -14.17 -5.66 6.06
CA ALA A 96 -15.49 -6.01 5.56
C ALA A 96 -16.35 -6.50 6.74
N PRO A 97 -17.59 -6.00 6.92
CA PRO A 97 -18.46 -6.58 7.92
C PRO A 97 -18.61 -8.06 7.59
N ALA A 98 -18.34 -8.92 8.57
CA ALA A 98 -18.70 -10.33 8.47
C ALA A 98 -20.19 -10.39 8.10
N PRO A 99 -20.57 -10.99 6.96
CA PRO A 99 -21.97 -11.04 6.57
C PRO A 99 -22.70 -12.00 7.51
N GLY A 100 -23.46 -11.44 8.44
CA GLY A 100 -24.36 -12.14 9.34
C GLY A 100 -25.72 -11.46 9.36
N ALA A 101 -26.68 -12.07 8.65
CA ALA A 101 -28.14 -11.86 8.65
C ALA A 101 -28.65 -10.55 7.99
N GLN A 102 -29.52 -10.56 6.96
CA GLN A 102 -30.63 -11.47 6.66
C GLN A 102 -30.93 -11.62 5.14
N GLU A 103 -31.29 -12.86 4.75
CA GLU A 103 -32.37 -13.34 3.84
C GLU A 103 -32.59 -12.66 2.47
N GLN A 104 -32.74 -13.31 1.31
CA GLN A 104 -33.05 -14.67 0.81
C GLN A 104 -32.41 -14.74 -0.62
N ALA A 105 -31.99 -15.86 -1.20
CA ALA A 105 -32.74 -17.10 -1.38
C ALA A 105 -31.80 -18.28 -1.72
N SER A 106 -32.17 -19.44 -1.18
CA SER A 106 -31.94 -20.82 -1.64
C SER A 106 -30.64 -21.16 -2.39
N ALA A 107 -29.70 -21.79 -1.68
CA ALA A 107 -29.57 -23.26 -1.64
C ALA A 107 -28.16 -23.64 -1.15
N ALA A 108 -28.09 -24.53 -0.16
CA ALA A 108 -26.90 -25.30 0.19
C ALA A 108 -27.35 -26.79 0.21
N PRO A 109 -26.44 -27.81 0.08
CA PRO A 109 -25.02 -27.74 0.42
C PRO A 109 -24.01 -28.46 -0.52
N GLN A 110 -22.80 -27.88 -0.53
CA GLN A 110 -21.46 -28.53 -0.48
C GLN A 110 -20.95 -29.37 -1.67
N ALA A 111 -19.95 -28.82 -2.38
CA ALA A 111 -18.62 -29.42 -2.51
C ALA A 111 -17.62 -28.38 -3.10
N ALA A 112 -16.56 -28.09 -2.34
CA ALA A 112 -15.28 -27.50 -2.75
C ALA A 112 -15.27 -26.42 -3.86
N ALA A 113 -15.25 -25.13 -3.47
CA ALA A 113 -14.66 -24.10 -4.30
C ALA A 113 -13.77 -23.21 -3.41
N GLN A 114 -12.46 -23.39 -3.57
CA GLN A 114 -11.44 -22.48 -3.10
C GLN A 114 -11.75 -21.06 -3.65
N PRO A 115 -11.56 -19.97 -2.89
CA PRO A 115 -11.68 -18.62 -3.45
C PRO A 115 -10.69 -18.44 -4.60
N PRO A 116 -11.01 -17.66 -5.64
CA PRO A 116 -10.09 -17.48 -6.77
C PRO A 116 -8.79 -16.85 -6.25
N ALA A 117 -7.69 -17.57 -6.39
CA ALA A 117 -6.36 -17.06 -6.13
C ALA A 117 -6.16 -15.82 -7.02
N SER A 118 -6.10 -14.64 -6.41
CA SER A 118 -5.46 -13.50 -7.04
C SER A 118 -4.02 -13.91 -7.30
N PRO A 119 -3.41 -13.62 -8.46
CA PRO A 119 -2.04 -14.03 -8.70
C PRO A 119 -1.15 -13.33 -7.67
N GLN A 120 -0.75 -14.09 -6.64
CA GLN A 120 0.14 -13.62 -5.59
C GLN A 120 1.53 -13.59 -6.19
N ALA A 121 1.89 -12.47 -6.82
CA ALA A 121 3.24 -12.28 -7.32
C ALA A 121 4.15 -11.74 -6.22
N PHE A 122 5.32 -12.34 -6.07
CA PHE A 122 6.35 -11.91 -5.12
C PHE A 122 7.73 -12.11 -5.73
N VAL A 123 8.70 -11.36 -5.18
CA VAL A 123 10.11 -11.51 -5.54
C VAL A 123 10.81 -12.23 -4.39
N LYS A 124 11.32 -13.41 -4.68
CA LYS A 124 12.08 -14.22 -3.72
C LYS A 124 13.57 -13.99 -3.91
N VAL A 125 14.26 -13.55 -2.86
CA VAL A 125 15.71 -13.35 -2.93
C VAL A 125 16.43 -14.70 -2.85
N LEU A 126 17.15 -15.06 -3.91
CA LEU A 126 17.90 -16.31 -4.04
C LEU A 126 19.34 -16.21 -3.53
N SER A 127 19.96 -15.03 -3.62
CA SER A 127 21.32 -14.81 -3.13
C SER A 127 21.54 -13.38 -2.62
N GLY A 128 22.53 -13.18 -1.75
CA GLY A 128 22.87 -11.87 -1.17
C GLY A 128 22.49 -11.72 0.30
N ALA A 129 22.64 -10.52 0.86
CA ALA A 129 22.44 -10.24 2.29
C ALA A 129 21.00 -10.46 2.79
N ALA A 130 20.03 -10.56 1.88
CA ALA A 130 18.62 -10.79 2.17
C ALA A 130 18.10 -12.13 1.64
N THR A 131 18.97 -13.13 1.43
CA THR A 131 18.60 -14.47 0.92
C THR A 131 17.44 -15.07 1.72
N GLY A 132 16.46 -15.65 1.03
CA GLY A 132 15.26 -16.23 1.63
C GLY A 132 14.14 -15.23 1.94
N ARG A 133 14.38 -13.93 1.79
CA ARG A 133 13.35 -12.90 1.94
C ARG A 133 12.43 -12.90 0.73
N GLU A 134 11.12 -12.81 0.98
CA GLU A 134 10.08 -12.70 -0.04
C GLU A 134 9.49 -11.30 0.01
N VAL A 135 9.47 -10.62 -1.13
CA VAL A 135 8.96 -9.26 -1.28
C VAL A 135 7.65 -9.32 -2.05
N PRO A 136 6.48 -9.14 -1.41
CA PRO A 136 5.20 -9.23 -2.09
C PRO A 136 4.99 -8.02 -3.01
N LEU A 137 4.58 -8.26 -4.26
CA LEU A 137 4.33 -7.23 -5.27
C LEU A 137 2.89 -6.72 -5.20
N VAL A 138 2.49 -6.31 -3.99
CA VAL A 138 1.13 -5.80 -3.72
C VAL A 138 0.95 -4.36 -4.19
N LYS A 139 2.03 -3.57 -4.21
CA LYS A 139 2.02 -2.15 -4.60
C LYS A 139 2.13 -1.98 -6.11
N VAL A 140 1.59 -0.87 -6.61
CA VAL A 140 1.69 -0.47 -8.03
C VAL A 140 3.14 -0.36 -8.48
N VAL A 141 4.04 0.14 -7.62
CA VAL A 141 5.48 0.15 -7.87
C VAL A 141 6.20 -0.38 -6.63
N THR A 142 7.08 -1.35 -6.82
CA THR A 142 7.95 -1.93 -5.80
C THR A 142 9.39 -1.69 -6.19
N THR A 143 10.12 -0.89 -5.41
CA THR A 143 11.55 -0.67 -5.63
C THR A 143 12.39 -1.72 -4.92
N LEU A 144 13.42 -2.21 -5.59
CA LEU A 144 14.35 -3.21 -5.12
C LEU A 144 15.78 -2.67 -5.24
N GLY A 145 16.62 -3.03 -4.28
CA GLY A 145 18.04 -2.65 -4.27
C GLY A 145 18.37 -1.51 -3.33
N LYS A 146 19.58 -0.98 -3.47
CA LYS A 146 20.16 0.04 -2.59
C LYS A 146 20.30 1.35 -3.35
N PRO A 147 19.74 2.47 -2.83
CA PRO A 147 19.91 3.80 -3.42
C PRO A 147 21.39 4.14 -3.64
N GLY A 148 21.73 4.71 -4.78
CA GLY A 148 23.11 5.08 -5.15
C GLY A 148 24.01 3.92 -5.60
N VAL A 149 23.57 2.66 -5.50
CA VAL A 149 24.35 1.49 -5.95
C VAL A 149 23.66 0.80 -7.11
N ALA A 150 22.41 0.36 -6.90
CA ALA A 150 21.59 -0.28 -7.92
C ALA A 150 20.13 -0.32 -7.44
N VAL A 151 19.22 0.27 -8.21
CA VAL A 151 17.79 0.36 -7.91
C VAL A 151 16.98 -0.09 -9.12
N ALA A 152 16.16 -1.12 -8.92
CA ALA A 152 15.17 -1.59 -9.87
C ALA A 152 13.77 -1.20 -9.39
N ALA A 153 12.86 -0.88 -10.31
CA ALA A 153 11.45 -0.73 -10.01
C ALA A 153 10.63 -1.78 -10.74
N ILE A 154 9.81 -2.51 -9.99
CA ILE A 154 8.80 -3.42 -10.52
C ILE A 154 7.45 -2.72 -10.46
N THR A 155 6.87 -2.48 -11.62
CA THR A 155 5.55 -1.89 -11.79
C THR A 155 4.51 -2.98 -12.04
N ARG A 156 3.47 -3.02 -11.22
CA ARG A 156 2.28 -3.86 -11.42
C ARG A 156 1.29 -3.15 -12.33
N ARG A 157 0.90 -3.79 -13.42
CA ARG A 157 -0.12 -3.34 -14.40
C ARG A 157 -1.36 -4.23 -14.32
N ALA A 158 -2.44 -3.82 -15.00
CA ALA A 158 -3.74 -4.52 -14.98
C ALA A 158 -3.65 -6.01 -15.37
N HIS A 159 -2.69 -6.40 -16.22
CA HIS A 159 -2.54 -7.76 -16.73
C HIS A 159 -1.11 -8.32 -16.62
N GLY A 160 -0.23 -7.72 -15.80
CA GLY A 160 1.14 -8.22 -15.68
C GLY A 160 2.06 -7.35 -14.83
N PHE A 161 3.33 -7.73 -14.79
CA PHE A 161 4.38 -7.01 -14.07
C PHE A 161 5.45 -6.59 -15.06
N SER A 162 6.03 -5.41 -14.85
CA SER A 162 7.15 -4.93 -15.66
C SER A 162 8.24 -4.41 -14.75
N VAL A 163 9.50 -4.67 -15.10
CA VAL A 163 10.65 -4.18 -14.36
C VAL A 163 11.47 -3.22 -15.22
N ASN A 164 12.02 -2.18 -14.61
CA ASN A 164 12.98 -1.29 -15.23
C ASN A 164 14.11 -0.91 -14.26
N HIS A 165 15.27 -0.59 -14.80
CA HIS A 165 16.37 0.02 -14.05
C HIS A 165 16.04 1.50 -13.80
N VAL A 166 16.10 1.94 -12.54
CA VAL A 166 15.78 3.33 -12.17
C VAL A 166 17.04 4.13 -11.93
N ASP A 167 17.97 3.59 -11.13
CA ASP A 167 19.12 4.34 -10.65
C ASP A 167 20.27 3.42 -10.22
N GLY A 168 21.51 3.94 -10.21
CA GLY A 168 22.71 3.22 -9.78
C GLY A 168 23.64 2.79 -10.91
N GLU A 169 24.92 2.63 -10.56
CA GLU A 169 26.02 2.31 -11.49
C GLU A 169 25.95 0.87 -12.02
N LEU A 170 25.44 -0.07 -11.22
CA LEU A 170 25.32 -1.48 -11.60
C LEU A 170 23.97 -1.72 -12.26
N ARG A 171 24.00 -2.12 -13.54
CA ARG A 171 22.81 -2.43 -14.33
C ARG A 171 22.04 -3.61 -13.75
N LEU A 172 20.72 -3.49 -13.75
CA LEU A 172 19.81 -4.61 -13.55
C LEU A 172 19.97 -5.62 -14.69
N VAL A 173 20.09 -6.89 -14.35
CA VAL A 173 20.16 -8.00 -15.30
C VAL A 173 18.90 -8.85 -15.13
N LEU A 174 18.19 -9.14 -16.22
CA LEU A 174 17.02 -10.00 -16.26
C LEU A 174 17.37 -11.25 -17.07
N ASN A 175 17.31 -12.43 -16.45
CA ASN A 175 17.64 -13.72 -17.09
C ASN A 175 19.04 -13.76 -17.76
N GLY A 176 20.00 -12.98 -17.24
CA GLY A 176 21.36 -12.86 -17.81
C GLY A 176 21.53 -11.73 -18.82
N GLU A 177 20.44 -11.06 -19.23
CA GLU A 177 20.49 -9.92 -20.15
C GLU A 177 20.38 -8.58 -19.39
N PRO A 178 21.31 -7.63 -19.57
CA PRO A 178 21.24 -6.33 -18.91
C PRO A 178 20.08 -5.51 -19.47
N ILE A 179 19.17 -5.06 -18.61
CA ILE A 179 18.05 -4.22 -18.98
C ILE A 179 18.27 -2.76 -18.57
N GLY A 180 17.77 -1.85 -19.42
CA GLY A 180 17.94 -0.41 -19.26
C GLY A 180 16.80 0.27 -18.48
N ALA A 181 16.62 1.56 -18.75
CA ALA A 181 15.52 2.34 -18.21
C ALA A 181 14.15 1.96 -18.82
N GLU A 182 14.15 1.24 -19.94
CA GLU A 182 12.92 0.79 -20.59
C GLU A 182 12.25 -0.34 -19.80
N PRO A 183 10.93 -0.28 -19.58
CA PRO A 183 10.20 -1.29 -18.85
C PRO A 183 10.05 -2.59 -19.65
N VAL A 184 10.62 -3.67 -19.11
CA VAL A 184 10.54 -5.03 -19.65
C VAL A 184 9.47 -5.81 -18.89
N THR A 185 8.65 -6.60 -19.57
CA THR A 185 7.60 -7.42 -18.94
C THR A 185 8.23 -8.62 -18.23
N LEU A 186 7.83 -8.88 -16.98
CA LEU A 186 8.24 -10.02 -16.19
C LEU A 186 7.32 -11.22 -16.42
N GLN A 187 7.93 -12.41 -16.50
CA GLN A 187 7.26 -13.71 -16.54
C GLN A 187 7.57 -14.53 -15.29
N ALA A 188 6.63 -15.38 -14.88
CA ALA A 188 6.79 -16.29 -13.75
C ALA A 188 8.06 -17.14 -13.91
N GLY A 189 8.96 -17.09 -12.93
CA GLY A 189 10.24 -17.78 -12.96
C GLY A 189 11.43 -16.90 -13.35
N ASP A 190 11.21 -15.70 -13.86
CA ASP A 190 12.27 -14.76 -14.25
C ASP A 190 13.23 -14.46 -13.10
N VAL A 191 14.53 -14.45 -13.40
CA VAL A 191 15.59 -14.16 -12.44
C VAL A 191 16.14 -12.77 -12.67
N LEU A 192 15.97 -11.90 -11.68
CA LEU A 192 16.53 -10.57 -11.61
C LEU A 192 17.85 -10.61 -10.83
N GLU A 193 18.92 -10.07 -11.38
CA GLU A 193 20.19 -9.88 -10.71
C GLU A 193 20.51 -8.38 -10.60
N LEU A 194 20.69 -7.92 -9.36
CA LEU A 194 20.93 -6.52 -9.04
C LEU A 194 22.05 -6.41 -8.01
N ALA A 195 23.16 -5.75 -8.36
CA ALA A 195 24.35 -5.61 -7.50
C ALA A 195 24.82 -6.94 -6.85
N GLY A 196 24.84 -8.03 -7.64
CA GLY A 196 25.24 -9.38 -7.18
C GLY A 196 24.20 -10.12 -6.33
N THR A 197 23.03 -9.52 -6.09
CA THR A 197 21.88 -10.15 -5.43
C THR A 197 20.97 -10.74 -6.50
N ARG A 198 20.78 -12.07 -6.49
CA ARG A 198 19.82 -12.75 -7.38
C ARG A 198 18.48 -12.86 -6.71
N MET A 199 17.44 -12.65 -7.48
CA MET A 199 16.05 -12.60 -7.07
C MET A 199 15.21 -13.29 -8.13
N GLN A 200 14.18 -14.01 -7.75
CA GLN A 200 13.27 -14.67 -8.67
C GLN A 200 11.88 -14.07 -8.55
N PHE A 201 11.30 -13.70 -9.68
CA PHE A 201 9.89 -13.36 -9.76
C PHE A 201 9.06 -14.64 -9.76
N VAL A 202 8.19 -14.77 -8.77
CA VAL A 202 7.26 -15.87 -8.61
C VAL A 202 5.86 -15.30 -8.75
N GLN A 203 5.04 -15.92 -9.59
CA GLN A 203 3.64 -15.58 -9.79
C GLN A 203 2.82 -16.86 -9.71
N ALA A 204 1.89 -16.92 -8.74
CA ALA A 204 0.94 -18.01 -8.57
C ALA A 204 -0.27 -17.87 -9.50
#